data_AF-A0A062U426-F1
#
_entry.id   AF-A0A062U426-F1
#
_cell.length_a   1.000
_cell.length_b   1.000
_cell.length_c   1.000
_cell.angle_alpha   90.00
_cell.angle_beta   90.00
_cell.angle_gamma   90.00
#
_symmetry.space_group_name_H-M   'P 1'
#
loop_
_entity.id
_entity.type
_entity.pdbx_description
1 polymer ?
#
loop_
_entity_poly.entity_id
_entity_poly.type
_entity_poly.pdbx_seq_one_letter_code
_entity_poly.pdbx_strand_id
1 'polypeptide(L)'
;MCRPMRYISLSTVAAAALLLAACATAPEATDTGPPPETVIAQAIAETNPYQAEDSLTELLARSSLTDAQRAEALYHRGSLRRQGADDRRGAVEDLEAMLALAPNHPLAANARAELEFARKDVAAIEASMNRFLTLAQWFDGTWVLGDHELAVERYKTSGLAPTPEQVKTLREAGYICQTGTSESSLKKFSGDRDDLDGLDWCAEELTS
;
A
#
# COMPACT_ATOMS: atom_id res chain seq x y z
N MET A 1 -32.24 -24.43 -63.33
CA MET A 1 -33.68 -24.67 -63.56
C MET A 1 -34.47 -23.68 -62.71
N CYS A 2 -35.41 -22.96 -63.33
CA CYS A 2 -36.23 -21.91 -62.72
C CYS A 2 -37.58 -22.43 -62.18
N ARG A 3 -38.15 -21.63 -61.25
CA ARG A 3 -39.55 -21.48 -60.76
C ARG A 3 -40.03 -22.43 -59.64
N PRO A 4 -41.10 -22.04 -58.87
CA PRO A 4 -41.54 -20.69 -58.48
C PRO A 4 -41.97 -20.57 -57.00
N MET A 5 -42.08 -19.30 -56.60
CA MET A 5 -42.74 -18.74 -55.42
C MET A 5 -44.20 -19.21 -55.23
N ARG A 6 -44.59 -19.51 -53.99
CA ARG A 6 -45.99 -19.43 -53.52
C ARG A 6 -46.06 -18.89 -52.10
N TYR A 7 -46.73 -17.75 -51.98
CA TYR A 7 -47.20 -17.10 -50.75
C TYR A 7 -48.31 -17.92 -50.11
N ILE A 8 -48.29 -18.07 -48.78
CA ILE A 8 -49.50 -18.09 -47.96
C ILE A 8 -49.23 -17.27 -46.70
N SER A 9 -50.17 -16.36 -46.46
CA SER A 9 -50.23 -15.35 -45.43
C SER A 9 -51.01 -15.85 -44.20
N LEU A 10 -51.06 -15.04 -43.15
CA LEU A 10 -51.84 -15.15 -41.91
C LEU A 10 -51.34 -16.12 -40.81
N SER A 11 -50.87 -15.56 -39.70
CA SER A 11 -51.76 -15.26 -38.55
C SER A 11 -50.93 -14.85 -37.33
N THR A 12 -51.20 -13.65 -36.85
CA THR A 12 -50.77 -13.10 -35.56
C THR A 12 -51.27 -13.95 -34.39
N VAL A 13 -50.35 -14.43 -33.55
CA VAL A 13 -50.64 -14.76 -32.15
C VAL A 13 -49.66 -13.96 -31.30
N ALA A 14 -50.15 -12.87 -30.71
CA ALA A 14 -49.42 -12.10 -29.73
C ALA A 14 -49.38 -12.92 -28.43
N ALA A 15 -48.28 -13.65 -28.21
CA ALA A 15 -47.98 -14.26 -26.93
C ALA A 15 -47.36 -13.17 -26.02
N ALA A 16 -48.16 -12.64 -25.10
CA ALA A 16 -47.67 -11.78 -24.03
C ALA A 16 -46.82 -12.63 -23.08
N ALA A 17 -45.51 -12.64 -23.29
CA ALA A 17 -44.55 -13.22 -22.36
C ALA A 17 -44.41 -12.27 -21.16
N LEU A 18 -45.04 -12.63 -20.04
CA LEU A 18 -44.74 -12.08 -18.72
C LEU A 18 -43.27 -12.41 -18.40
N LEU A 19 -42.39 -11.45 -18.65
CA LEU A 19 -41.00 -11.48 -18.18
C LEU A 19 -41.03 -11.27 -16.66
N LEU A 20 -41.05 -12.37 -15.91
CA LEU A 20 -40.65 -12.38 -14.51
C LEU A 20 -39.17 -11.97 -14.49
N ALA A 21 -38.91 -10.69 -14.23
CA ALA A 21 -37.59 -10.21 -13.84
C ALA A 21 -37.25 -10.87 -12.49
N ALA A 22 -36.64 -12.06 -12.55
CA ALA A 22 -35.96 -12.62 -11.41
C ALA A 22 -34.77 -11.71 -11.13
N CYS A 23 -34.91 -10.82 -10.14
CA CYS A 23 -33.77 -10.21 -9.49
C CYS A 23 -32.99 -11.33 -8.81
N ALA A 24 -32.13 -12.02 -9.55
CA ALA A 24 -31.04 -12.77 -8.96
C ALA A 24 -30.14 -11.73 -8.30
N THR A 25 -30.40 -11.43 -7.03
CA THR A 25 -29.40 -10.80 -6.17
C THR A 25 -28.23 -11.76 -6.17
N ALA A 26 -27.19 -11.41 -6.92
CA ALA A 26 -25.91 -12.09 -6.82
C ALA A 26 -25.57 -12.16 -5.32
N PRO A 27 -25.16 -13.32 -4.79
CA PRO A 27 -24.72 -13.37 -3.40
C PRO A 27 -23.66 -12.29 -3.24
N GLU A 28 -23.84 -11.42 -2.23
CA GLU A 28 -22.82 -10.44 -1.88
C GLU A 28 -21.49 -11.18 -1.82
N ALA A 29 -20.48 -10.68 -2.53
CA ALA A 29 -19.16 -11.27 -2.53
C ALA A 29 -18.70 -11.30 -1.07
N THR A 30 -18.83 -12.47 -0.44
CA THR A 30 -18.36 -12.69 0.92
C THR A 30 -16.87 -12.46 0.86
N ASP A 31 -16.39 -11.48 1.61
CA ASP A 31 -14.98 -11.20 1.76
C ASP A 31 -14.28 -12.44 2.33
N THR A 32 -13.69 -13.25 1.44
CA THR A 32 -13.17 -14.60 1.76
C THR A 32 -11.75 -14.58 2.31
N GLY A 33 -11.24 -13.41 2.74
CA GLY A 33 -9.92 -13.30 3.31
C GLY A 33 -9.77 -14.06 4.65
N PRO A 34 -8.54 -14.31 5.12
CA PRO A 34 -8.31 -14.80 6.48
C PRO A 34 -8.97 -13.88 7.52
N PRO A 35 -9.40 -14.40 8.69
CA PRO A 35 -9.99 -13.58 9.73
C PRO A 35 -9.11 -12.37 10.09
N PRO A 36 -9.69 -11.18 10.33
CA PRO A 36 -8.91 -9.96 10.61
C PRO A 36 -7.87 -10.12 11.72
N GLU A 37 -8.23 -10.81 12.81
CA GLU A 37 -7.34 -11.09 13.94
C GLU A 37 -6.13 -11.95 13.54
N THR A 38 -6.29 -12.83 12.54
CA THR A 38 -5.19 -13.65 12.00
C THR A 38 -4.23 -12.79 11.19
N VAL A 39 -4.77 -11.91 10.34
CA VAL A 39 -3.94 -10.99 9.54
C VAL A 39 -3.17 -10.03 10.44
N ILE A 40 -3.81 -9.48 11.46
CA ILE A 40 -3.16 -8.60 12.45
C ILE A 40 -2.04 -9.35 13.19
N ALA A 41 -2.31 -10.57 13.67
CA ALA A 41 -1.29 -11.36 14.37
C ALA A 41 -0.09 -11.70 13.47
N GLN A 42 -0.33 -11.99 12.19
CA GLN A 42 0.71 -12.22 11.20
C GLN A 42 1.53 -10.95 10.95
N ALA A 43 0.88 -9.81 10.74
CA ALA A 43 1.57 -8.53 10.54
C ALA A 43 2.43 -8.13 11.75
N ILE A 44 1.98 -8.41 13.00
CA ILE A 44 2.78 -8.14 14.21
C ILE A 44 4.01 -9.06 14.30
N ALA A 45 3.91 -10.30 13.80
CA ALA A 45 5.00 -11.27 13.82
C ALA A 45 5.95 -11.12 12.61
N GLU A 46 5.54 -10.38 11.58
CA GLU A 46 6.33 -10.14 10.38
C GLU A 46 7.57 -9.31 10.72
N THR A 47 8.71 -9.76 10.21
CA THR A 47 10.01 -9.13 10.47
C THR A 47 10.25 -7.94 9.53
N ASN A 48 9.70 -8.00 8.31
CA ASN A 48 9.78 -6.90 7.36
C ASN A 48 8.61 -5.91 7.60
N PRO A 49 8.87 -4.71 8.14
CA PRO A 49 7.80 -3.78 8.49
C PRO A 49 7.00 -3.29 7.29
N TYR A 50 7.59 -3.25 6.09
CA TYR A 50 6.89 -2.83 4.87
C TYR A 50 5.87 -3.90 4.43
N GLN A 51 6.23 -5.18 4.51
CA GLN A 51 5.28 -6.28 4.24
C GLN A 51 4.16 -6.37 5.28
N ALA A 52 4.49 -6.08 6.55
CA ALA A 52 3.50 -5.98 7.60
C ALA A 52 2.51 -4.84 7.35
N GLU A 53 3.00 -3.69 6.86
CA GLU A 53 2.17 -2.54 6.50
C GLU A 53 1.25 -2.87 5.31
N ASP A 54 1.79 -3.49 4.25
CA ASP A 54 1.02 -3.93 3.08
C ASP A 54 -0.14 -4.85 3.49
N SER A 55 0.16 -5.84 4.34
CA SER A 55 -0.83 -6.79 4.86
C SER A 55 -1.97 -6.08 5.62
N LEU A 56 -1.63 -5.07 6.43
CA LEU A 56 -2.62 -4.28 7.17
C LEU A 56 -3.39 -3.32 6.25
N THR A 57 -2.75 -2.82 5.20
CA THR A 57 -3.40 -1.99 4.17
C THR A 57 -4.42 -2.78 3.38
N GLU A 58 -4.09 -3.99 2.94
CA GLU A 58 -5.03 -4.91 2.31
C GLU A 58 -6.18 -5.29 3.24
N LEU A 59 -5.90 -5.52 4.54
CA LEU A 59 -6.93 -5.76 5.53
C LEU A 59 -7.89 -4.56 5.63
N LEU A 60 -7.36 -3.34 5.72
CA LEU A 60 -8.19 -2.13 5.87
C LEU A 60 -9.03 -1.81 4.62
N ALA A 61 -8.63 -2.29 3.44
CA ALA A 61 -9.40 -2.19 2.21
C ALA A 61 -10.68 -3.07 2.22
N ARG A 62 -10.78 -4.03 3.15
CA ARG A 62 -11.94 -4.91 3.29
C ARG A 62 -13.18 -4.15 3.77
N SER A 63 -14.29 -4.34 3.06
CA SER A 63 -15.59 -3.76 3.43
C SER A 63 -16.29 -4.54 4.54
N SER A 64 -15.87 -5.78 4.81
CA SER A 64 -16.48 -6.68 5.79
C SER A 64 -16.11 -6.37 7.25
N LEU A 65 -15.11 -5.50 7.50
CA LEU A 65 -14.66 -5.20 8.84
C LEU A 65 -15.74 -4.49 9.65
N THR A 66 -15.97 -4.98 10.87
CA THR A 66 -16.66 -4.20 11.89
C THR A 66 -15.84 -2.98 12.30
N ASP A 67 -16.49 -1.96 12.88
CA ASP A 67 -15.80 -0.76 13.38
C ASP A 67 -14.71 -1.10 14.40
N ALA A 68 -14.93 -2.11 15.25
CA ALA A 68 -13.94 -2.57 16.22
C ALA A 68 -12.71 -3.19 15.53
N GLN A 69 -12.91 -4.08 14.55
CA GLN A 69 -11.81 -4.68 13.79
C GLN A 69 -11.03 -3.64 12.97
N ARG A 70 -11.75 -2.70 12.35
CA ARG A 70 -11.12 -1.59 11.62
C ARG A 70 -10.30 -0.71 12.56
N ALA A 71 -10.84 -0.37 13.74
CA ALA A 71 -10.11 0.41 14.74
C ALA A 71 -8.85 -0.32 15.25
N GLU A 72 -8.91 -1.63 15.47
CA GLU A 72 -7.75 -2.45 15.87
C GLU A 72 -6.68 -2.50 14.76
N ALA A 73 -7.08 -2.75 13.51
CA ALA A 73 -6.18 -2.74 12.36
C ALA A 73 -5.52 -1.37 12.14
N LEU A 74 -6.29 -0.27 12.25
CA LEU A 74 -5.77 1.10 12.17
C LEU A 74 -4.74 1.37 13.29
N TYR A 75 -5.03 0.95 14.53
CA TYR A 75 -4.06 1.10 15.62
C TYR A 75 -2.74 0.37 15.31
N HIS A 76 -2.80 -0.88 14.87
CA HIS A 76 -1.60 -1.66 14.59
C HIS A 76 -0.82 -1.11 13.40
N ARG A 77 -1.50 -0.69 12.32
CA ARG A 77 -0.81 -0.09 11.17
C ARG A 77 -0.20 1.25 11.54
N GLY A 78 -0.93 2.11 12.26
CA GLY A 78 -0.41 3.39 12.73
C GLY A 78 0.80 3.23 13.64
N SER A 79 0.75 2.27 14.57
CA SER A 79 1.88 1.96 15.46
C SER A 79 3.11 1.44 14.69
N LEU A 80 2.90 0.56 13.71
CA LEU A 80 3.93 0.03 12.83
C LEU A 80 4.58 1.11 11.96
N ARG A 81 3.77 1.94 11.32
CA ARG A 81 4.21 3.11 10.52
C ARG A 81 5.04 4.08 11.35
N ARG A 82 4.70 4.25 12.64
CA ARG A 82 5.48 5.05 13.57
C ARG A 82 6.76 4.38 14.09
N GLN A 83 7.01 3.10 13.85
CA GLN A 83 8.13 2.42 14.53
C GLN A 83 9.06 1.68 13.59
N GLY A 84 8.53 1.07 12.53
CA GLY A 84 9.30 0.22 11.64
C GLY A 84 9.11 0.55 10.17
N ALA A 85 7.91 0.92 9.73
CA ALA A 85 7.64 1.15 8.30
C ALA A 85 7.92 2.60 7.86
N ASP A 86 8.36 3.45 8.79
CA ASP A 86 8.85 4.79 8.47
C ASP A 86 7.83 5.65 7.72
N ASP A 87 6.58 5.65 8.18
CA ASP A 87 5.51 6.52 7.66
C ASP A 87 4.88 7.32 8.80
N ARG A 88 5.58 8.36 9.28
CA ARG A 88 5.10 9.08 10.48
C ARG A 88 3.85 9.89 10.21
N ARG A 89 3.60 10.32 8.98
CA ARG A 89 2.37 11.02 8.62
C ARG A 89 1.20 10.05 8.52
N GLY A 90 1.35 8.92 7.83
CA GLY A 90 0.32 7.88 7.80
C GLY A 90 0.05 7.28 9.17
N ALA A 91 1.04 7.24 10.07
CA ALA A 91 0.82 6.91 11.48
C ALA A 91 -0.13 7.89 12.19
N VAL A 92 0.04 9.20 11.95
CA VAL A 92 -0.88 10.22 12.48
C VAL A 92 -2.29 9.99 11.93
N GLU A 93 -2.42 9.79 10.63
CA GLU A 93 -3.71 9.55 9.97
C GLU A 93 -4.44 8.32 10.52
N ASP A 94 -3.74 7.19 10.64
CA ASP A 94 -4.33 5.94 11.12
C ASP A 94 -4.78 6.04 12.58
N LEU A 95 -3.95 6.65 13.44
CA LEU A 95 -4.27 6.80 14.86
C LEU A 95 -5.41 7.82 15.08
N GLU A 96 -5.48 8.88 14.28
CA GLU A 96 -6.62 9.80 14.27
C GLU A 96 -7.91 9.11 13.81
N ALA A 97 -7.84 8.35 12.71
CA ALA A 97 -8.97 7.59 12.19
C ALA A 97 -9.48 6.56 13.21
N MET A 98 -8.57 5.84 13.89
CA MET A 98 -8.91 4.90 14.95
C MET A 98 -9.67 5.58 16.11
N LEU A 99 -9.15 6.72 16.57
CA LEU A 99 -9.74 7.47 17.69
C LEU A 99 -11.08 8.12 17.33
N ALA A 100 -11.25 8.52 16.07
CA ALA A 100 -12.54 9.03 15.58
C ALA A 100 -13.58 7.92 15.46
N LEU A 101 -13.17 6.74 14.97
CA LEU A 101 -14.06 5.58 14.77
C LEU A 101 -14.48 4.94 16.10
N ALA A 102 -13.53 4.73 17.01
CA ALA A 102 -13.77 3.99 18.26
C ALA A 102 -13.06 4.66 19.46
N PRO A 103 -13.53 5.83 19.93
CA PRO A 103 -12.87 6.61 20.99
C PRO A 103 -12.77 5.91 22.34
N ASN A 104 -13.61 4.89 22.57
CA ASN A 104 -13.70 4.07 23.78
C ASN A 104 -13.12 2.66 23.59
N HIS A 105 -12.45 2.38 22.47
CA HIS A 105 -11.79 1.09 22.24
C HIS A 105 -10.72 0.84 23.32
N PRO A 106 -10.46 -0.42 23.71
CA PRO A 106 -9.41 -0.73 24.70
C PRO A 106 -8.02 -0.15 24.37
N LEU A 107 -7.70 -0.03 23.08
CA LEU A 107 -6.43 0.54 22.60
C LEU A 107 -6.41 2.07 22.53
N ALA A 108 -7.52 2.76 22.79
CA ALA A 108 -7.64 4.20 22.57
C ALA A 108 -6.72 5.04 23.48
N ALA A 109 -6.37 4.55 24.66
CA ALA A 109 -5.38 5.22 25.51
C ALA A 109 -3.98 5.16 24.89
N ASN A 110 -3.58 4.00 24.37
CA ASN A 110 -2.29 3.82 23.69
C ASN A 110 -2.26 4.63 22.39
N ALA A 111 -3.34 4.59 21.60
CA ALA A 111 -3.45 5.34 20.36
C ALA A 111 -3.25 6.85 20.56
N ARG A 112 -3.81 7.43 21.63
CA ARG A 112 -3.59 8.85 21.95
C ARG A 112 -2.13 9.15 22.28
N ALA A 113 -1.47 8.28 23.04
CA ALA A 113 -0.06 8.47 23.38
C ALA A 113 0.83 8.38 22.12
N GLU A 114 0.60 7.36 21.30
CA GLU A 114 1.34 7.17 20.05
C GLU A 114 1.09 8.26 19.02
N LEU A 115 -0.14 8.80 18.95
CA LEU A 115 -0.48 9.93 18.09
C LEU A 115 0.34 11.17 18.48
N GLU A 116 0.45 11.45 19.77
CA GLU A 116 1.26 12.57 20.26
C GLU A 116 2.76 12.37 20.00
N PHE A 117 3.26 11.13 20.04
CA PHE A 117 4.63 10.83 19.62
C PHE A 117 4.80 11.02 18.11
N ALA A 118 3.90 10.47 17.29
CA ALA A 118 3.96 10.60 15.83
C ALA A 118 3.95 12.06 15.38
N ARG A 119 3.07 12.90 15.96
CA ARG A 119 3.02 14.35 15.68
C ARG A 119 4.32 15.07 16.06
N LYS A 120 4.93 14.71 17.18
CA LYS A 120 6.23 15.26 17.59
C LYS A 120 7.35 14.81 16.67
N ASP A 121 7.36 13.55 16.27
CA ASP A 121 8.33 12.99 15.32
C ASP A 121 8.24 13.75 13.98
N VAL A 122 7.03 13.88 13.41
CA VAL A 122 6.78 14.64 12.18
C VAL A 122 7.28 16.08 12.31
N ALA A 123 6.84 16.80 13.34
CA ALA A 123 7.21 18.21 13.53
C ALA A 123 8.73 18.40 13.72
N ALA A 124 9.39 17.48 14.42
CA ALA A 124 10.83 17.52 14.64
C ALA A 124 11.60 17.28 13.34
N ILE A 125 11.19 16.31 12.53
CA ILE A 125 11.83 16.00 11.25
C ILE A 125 11.65 17.18 10.30
N GLU A 126 10.44 17.68 10.11
CA GLU A 126 10.14 18.82 9.23
C GLU A 126 10.95 20.07 9.61
N ALA A 127 11.02 20.39 10.90
CA ALA A 127 11.83 21.50 11.41
C ALA A 127 13.35 21.28 11.22
N SER A 128 13.78 20.03 11.01
CA SER A 128 15.18 19.68 10.75
C SER A 128 15.57 19.72 9.27
N MET A 129 14.60 19.57 8.36
CA MET A 129 14.87 19.38 6.93
C MET A 129 15.59 20.58 6.29
N ASN A 130 15.39 21.79 6.81
CA ASN A 130 16.09 22.99 6.32
C ASN A 130 17.61 22.98 6.54
N ARG A 131 18.13 22.02 7.34
CA ARG A 131 19.56 21.83 7.58
C ARG A 131 20.15 20.66 6.79
N PHE A 132 19.37 19.95 5.97
CA PHE A 132 19.89 18.89 5.14
C PHE A 132 20.75 19.45 4.01
N LEU A 133 21.97 18.94 3.88
CA LEU A 133 22.99 19.40 2.93
C LEU A 133 23.19 18.42 1.78
N THR A 134 22.68 17.19 1.90
CA THR A 134 22.87 16.13 0.91
C THR A 134 21.55 15.46 0.55
N LEU A 135 21.53 14.81 -0.63
CA LEU A 135 20.40 13.98 -1.04
C LEU A 135 20.15 12.85 -0.04
N ALA A 136 21.19 12.25 0.53
CA ALA A 136 21.05 11.19 1.52
C ALA A 136 20.35 11.67 2.79
N GLN A 137 20.75 12.82 3.34
CA GLN A 137 20.07 13.39 4.51
C GLN A 137 18.62 13.74 4.23
N TRP A 138 18.36 14.32 3.05
CA TRP A 138 17.00 14.61 2.61
C TRP A 138 16.17 13.34 2.43
N PHE A 139 16.76 12.28 1.87
CA PHE A 139 16.11 10.98 1.74
C PHE A 139 15.72 10.45 3.11
N ASP A 140 16.64 10.39 4.08
CA ASP A 140 16.34 9.81 5.40
C ASP A 140 15.15 10.52 6.08
N GLY A 141 15.12 11.85 6.03
CA GLY A 141 14.00 12.60 6.60
C GLY A 141 12.69 12.43 5.82
N THR A 142 12.75 12.43 4.49
CA THR A 142 11.58 12.26 3.60
C THR A 142 11.01 10.86 3.70
N TRP A 143 11.90 9.87 3.76
CA TRP A 143 11.58 8.45 3.94
C TRP A 143 10.84 8.25 5.25
N VAL A 144 11.42 8.67 6.40
CA VAL A 144 10.78 8.52 7.72
C VAL A 144 9.43 9.23 7.81
N LEU A 145 9.23 10.32 7.06
CA LEU A 145 7.94 11.01 7.01
C LEU A 145 6.86 10.27 6.22
N GLY A 146 7.20 9.20 5.50
CA GLY A 146 6.28 8.39 4.70
C GLY A 146 6.25 8.72 3.21
N ASP A 147 7.03 9.70 2.76
CA ASP A 147 7.04 10.11 1.34
C ASP A 147 8.01 9.19 0.54
N HIS A 148 7.83 7.87 0.63
CA HIS A 148 8.76 6.85 0.10
C HIS A 148 8.94 6.97 -1.42
N GLU A 149 7.86 7.11 -2.18
CA GLU A 149 7.91 7.28 -3.64
C GLU A 149 8.68 8.54 -4.02
N LEU A 150 8.41 9.66 -3.33
CA LEU A 150 9.12 10.91 -3.58
C LEU A 150 10.62 10.77 -3.33
N ALA A 151 10.98 10.05 -2.26
CA ALA A 151 12.37 9.78 -1.91
C ALA A 151 13.06 8.92 -2.98
N VAL A 152 12.39 7.87 -3.47
CA VAL A 152 12.87 6.95 -4.52
C VAL A 152 13.01 7.66 -5.87
N GLU A 153 11.98 8.38 -6.30
CA GLU A 153 11.98 9.09 -7.60
C GLU A 153 13.09 10.12 -7.68
N ARG A 154 13.39 10.80 -6.56
CA ARG A 154 14.51 11.72 -6.53
C ARG A 154 15.84 11.00 -6.72
N TYR A 155 16.03 9.81 -6.17
CA TYR A 155 17.23 9.02 -6.43
C TYR A 155 17.32 8.61 -7.91
N LYS A 156 16.25 8.03 -8.47
CA LYS A 156 16.16 7.61 -9.88
C LYS A 156 16.56 8.74 -10.85
N THR A 157 16.22 9.98 -10.53
CA THR A 157 16.46 11.15 -11.41
C THR A 157 17.72 11.98 -11.06
N SER A 158 18.32 11.78 -9.89
CA SER A 158 19.45 12.61 -9.42
C SER A 158 20.79 12.32 -10.09
N GLY A 159 20.96 11.11 -10.65
CA GLY A 159 22.28 10.62 -11.05
C GLY A 159 23.23 10.38 -9.87
N LEU A 160 22.69 10.15 -8.67
CA LEU A 160 23.42 9.72 -7.46
C LEU A 160 22.89 8.36 -7.01
N ALA A 161 23.76 7.55 -6.40
CA ALA A 161 23.36 6.29 -5.79
C ALA A 161 22.95 6.47 -4.31
N PRO A 162 21.95 5.73 -3.78
CA PRO A 162 21.65 5.66 -2.35
C PRO A 162 22.83 5.12 -1.54
N THR A 163 22.95 5.49 -0.26
CA THR A 163 24.00 4.94 0.63
C THR A 163 23.81 3.43 0.85
N PRO A 164 24.83 2.68 1.31
CA PRO A 164 24.67 1.24 1.57
C PRO A 164 23.53 0.92 2.56
N GLU A 165 23.33 1.76 3.56
CA GLU A 165 22.22 1.64 4.50
C GLU A 165 20.88 1.85 3.80
N GLN A 166 20.75 2.89 2.99
CA GLN A 166 19.52 3.17 2.23
C GLN A 166 19.23 2.09 1.19
N VAL A 167 20.25 1.47 0.60
CA VAL A 167 20.06 0.31 -0.30
C VAL A 167 19.40 -0.83 0.45
N LYS A 168 19.77 -1.10 1.72
CA LYS A 168 19.10 -2.15 2.53
C LYS A 168 17.63 -1.80 2.75
N THR A 169 17.35 -0.57 3.18
CA THR A 169 15.99 -0.06 3.38
C THR A 169 15.15 -0.19 2.11
N LEU A 170 15.67 0.29 0.97
CA LEU A 170 15.00 0.25 -0.32
C LEU A 170 14.78 -1.19 -0.84
N ARG A 171 15.65 -2.13 -0.48
CA ARG A 171 15.45 -3.55 -0.78
C ARG A 171 14.36 -4.18 0.09
N GLU A 172 14.35 -3.87 1.38
CA GLU A 172 13.33 -4.34 2.32
C GLU A 172 11.94 -3.81 1.93
N ALA A 173 11.88 -2.56 1.49
CA ALA A 173 10.67 -1.90 0.97
C ALA A 173 10.34 -2.26 -0.49
N GLY A 174 11.12 -3.13 -1.15
CA GLY A 174 10.80 -3.63 -2.49
C GLY A 174 11.05 -2.67 -3.66
N TYR A 175 11.80 -1.57 -3.47
CA TYR A 175 12.17 -0.65 -4.55
C TYR A 175 13.47 -1.03 -5.28
N ILE A 176 14.36 -1.80 -4.64
CA ILE A 176 15.58 -2.33 -5.27
C ILE A 176 15.53 -3.85 -5.32
N CYS A 177 15.77 -4.40 -6.50
CA CYS A 177 15.68 -5.82 -6.82
C CYS A 177 17.03 -6.37 -7.28
N GLN A 178 17.23 -7.68 -7.11
CA GLN A 178 18.34 -8.36 -7.78
C GLN A 178 18.06 -8.47 -9.29
N THR A 179 19.06 -8.13 -10.10
CA THR A 179 19.03 -8.32 -11.55
C THR A 179 20.06 -9.38 -11.97
N GLY A 180 19.71 -10.17 -12.99
CA GLY A 180 20.63 -11.08 -13.67
C GLY A 180 21.52 -10.39 -14.70
N THR A 181 21.36 -9.09 -14.92
CA THR A 181 22.11 -8.32 -15.94
C THR A 181 23.29 -7.57 -15.32
N SER A 182 24.36 -7.42 -16.09
CA SER A 182 25.53 -6.60 -15.72
C SER A 182 25.31 -5.09 -15.93
N GLU A 183 24.23 -4.71 -16.61
CA GLU A 183 23.89 -3.31 -16.93
C GLU A 183 22.84 -2.77 -15.95
N SER A 184 23.29 -2.48 -14.72
CA SER A 184 22.46 -1.89 -13.68
C SER A 184 22.42 -0.36 -13.79
N SER A 185 21.23 0.24 -13.71
CA SER A 185 21.07 1.69 -13.68
C SER A 185 21.61 2.31 -12.38
N LEU A 186 21.59 1.56 -11.27
CA LEU A 186 22.20 1.95 -9.99
C LEU A 186 23.72 2.06 -10.09
N LYS A 187 24.37 1.13 -10.82
CA LYS A 187 25.84 1.14 -10.99
C LYS A 187 26.34 2.32 -11.82
N LYS A 188 25.52 2.85 -12.72
CA LYS A 188 25.91 3.94 -13.63
C LYS A 188 26.41 5.19 -12.89
N PHE A 189 25.97 5.38 -11.65
CA PHE A 189 26.22 6.59 -10.87
C PHE A 189 27.05 6.34 -9.60
N SER A 190 27.54 5.13 -9.41
CA SER A 190 28.12 4.71 -8.12
C SER A 190 29.63 4.53 -8.11
N GLY A 191 30.29 4.60 -9.27
CA GLY A 191 31.71 4.26 -9.39
C GLY A 191 31.99 2.81 -8.95
N ASP A 192 33.08 2.60 -8.20
CA ASP A 192 33.56 1.28 -7.74
C ASP A 192 32.80 0.75 -6.49
N ARG A 193 31.47 0.86 -6.47
CA ARG A 193 30.63 0.36 -5.36
C ARG A 193 30.14 -1.06 -5.58
N ASP A 194 30.80 -2.00 -4.91
CA ASP A 194 30.48 -3.44 -4.95
C ASP A 194 29.12 -3.79 -4.33
N ASP A 195 28.60 -2.95 -3.42
CA ASP A 195 27.33 -3.20 -2.74
C ASP A 195 26.10 -3.03 -3.67
N LEU A 196 26.31 -2.52 -4.88
CA LEU A 196 25.30 -2.36 -5.92
C LEU A 196 25.40 -3.44 -7.01
N ASP A 197 26.30 -4.41 -6.85
CA ASP A 197 26.51 -5.50 -7.79
C ASP A 197 25.25 -6.36 -7.95
N GLY A 198 24.79 -6.47 -9.19
CA GLY A 198 23.58 -7.23 -9.51
C GLY A 198 22.32 -6.66 -8.87
N LEU A 199 22.29 -5.38 -8.49
CA LEU A 199 21.10 -4.68 -8.02
C LEU A 199 20.62 -3.68 -9.06
N ASP A 200 19.32 -3.54 -9.24
CA ASP A 200 18.72 -2.46 -10.01
C ASP A 200 17.43 -1.97 -9.33
N TRP A 201 16.92 -0.82 -9.77
CA TRP A 201 15.55 -0.45 -9.41
C TRP A 201 14.60 -1.56 -9.89
N CYS A 202 13.70 -2.00 -9.02
CA CYS A 202 12.67 -2.95 -9.42
C CYS A 202 11.88 -2.36 -10.59
N ALA A 203 11.59 -3.18 -11.60
CA ALA A 203 10.68 -2.75 -12.66
C ALA A 203 9.36 -2.36 -12.00
N GLU A 204 8.83 -1.19 -12.35
CA GLU A 204 7.43 -0.91 -12.08
C GLU A 204 6.66 -2.00 -12.81
N GLU A 205 6.13 -2.99 -12.08
CA GLU A 205 5.09 -3.82 -12.66
C GLU A 205 4.02 -2.85 -13.11
N LEU A 206 3.83 -2.76 -14.43
CA LEU A 206 2.81 -1.96 -15.07
C LEU A 206 1.47 -2.43 -14.53
N THR A 207 1.04 -1.86 -13.40
CA THR A 207 -0.30 -1.99 -12.85
C THR A 207 -1.22 -1.24 -13.80
N SER A 208 -1.64 -1.96 -14.84
CA SER A 208 -2.76 -1.61 -15.71
C SER A 208 -4.07 -2.02 -15.06
#